data_AF-A0A7S4FV26-F1
#
_entry.id   AF-A0A7S4FV26-F1
#
_cell.length_a   1.000
_cell.length_b   1.000
_cell.length_c   1.000
_cell.angle_alpha   90.00
_cell.angle_beta   90.00
_cell.angle_gamma   90.00
#
_symmetry.space_group_name_H-M   'P 1'
#
loop_
_entity.id
_entity.type
_entity.pdbx_description
1 polymer ?
#
loop_
_entity_poly.entity_id
_entity_poly.type
_entity_poly.pdbx_seq_one_letter_code
_entity_poly.pdbx_strand_id
1 'polypeptide(L)'
;FFFAAHHLMMQAVHRTVMRCPGPRLAYLGLSKHYSTLGTKIVAPPMVFIKGEEMTRYCMDLIMKEWVEPHIDTSRWEFYDLSCKVRDDTEDQVLRDAVEAGKRIGAIFKEPTITPTEIQKQKLGLKKAWGSPNGAMRRGWNGITISRDTIHIEGMELGYKKPVLFERHAVGGEYSAGYKTVGNGRLVTLYLPEDGSTPEIVDGRMLKNSQNAVVTYDNPLDNVHDLAHHFFKRCLEHDVVPYVVTKKTVFKWQEGFWLIMKKVFDEHYREQYKASGLLDRCGGELQHLISDAATMQIIRWTDGGFGMAAHNYDGDMLTDEVAQVHRSPGFITSNLIGKTEQGTLIKEYEASHGTVADMWEAHLRGEETSLNPLGMVEALIGAMNHAAALNECEDDIIPWTTNLRTCLHKAMVAGKGTRDLCGPTGATTEEFVGTIARALRGEYFIEVTDETAEPADDTDLSAVIQMFENLDEDGDGQIDLEEFGRGLRRLKVCPHRYGFPGVDKEAEIVQAEPIKQ
;
A
#
# COMPACT_ATOMS: atom_id res chain seq x y z
N PHE A 1 32.34 -41.36 46.28
CA PHE A 1 32.81 -41.38 47.68
C PHE A 1 33.31 -39.97 48.00
N PHE A 2 32.45 -39.04 48.46
CA PHE A 2 32.11 -38.77 49.88
C PHE A 2 33.39 -38.56 50.71
N PHE A 3 33.67 -37.47 51.44
CA PHE A 3 32.95 -36.39 52.14
C PHE A 3 33.96 -35.21 52.24
N ALA A 4 33.58 -33.93 52.08
CA ALA A 4 33.34 -32.91 53.14
C ALA A 4 34.57 -32.54 54.00
N ALA A 5 34.76 -31.37 54.61
CA ALA A 5 33.92 -30.25 55.04
C ALA A 5 34.89 -29.08 55.34
N HIS A 6 34.60 -27.83 54.97
CA HIS A 6 34.22 -26.74 55.90
C HIS A 6 35.17 -26.52 57.11
N HIS A 7 36.03 -25.48 57.06
CA HIS A 7 35.99 -24.32 57.99
C HIS A 7 37.09 -23.26 57.74
N LEU A 8 36.64 -22.00 57.72
CA LEU A 8 37.29 -20.72 58.07
C LEU A 8 38.69 -20.37 57.53
N MET A 9 38.75 -19.32 56.71
CA MET A 9 39.47 -18.09 57.11
C MET A 9 39.01 -16.88 56.29
N MET A 10 38.67 -15.80 57.02
CA MET A 10 38.43 -14.46 56.49
C MET A 10 39.67 -13.87 55.85
N GLN A 11 39.42 -12.90 54.96
CA GLN A 11 40.33 -11.89 54.37
C GLN A 11 40.95 -12.23 53.02
N ALA A 12 40.25 -11.81 51.95
CA ALA A 12 40.85 -11.03 50.88
C ALA A 12 39.73 -10.45 49.99
N VAL A 13 39.41 -9.17 50.22
CA VAL A 13 38.49 -8.40 49.38
C VAL A 13 39.24 -7.93 48.15
N HIS A 14 39.03 -8.56 46.99
CA HIS A 14 39.14 -7.88 45.70
C HIS A 14 38.33 -8.56 44.59
N ARG A 15 37.19 -7.92 44.30
CA ARG A 15 36.46 -7.77 43.03
C ARG A 15 36.90 -8.65 41.85
N THR A 16 36.04 -9.61 41.49
CA THR A 16 35.75 -9.93 40.08
C THR A 16 34.31 -10.46 40.01
N VAL A 17 33.38 -9.64 39.51
CA VAL A 17 32.07 -10.11 39.03
C VAL A 17 31.92 -9.61 37.61
N MET A 18 31.80 -10.58 36.71
CA MET A 18 31.52 -10.39 35.29
C MET A 18 30.23 -9.58 35.11
N ARG A 19 30.33 -8.48 34.36
CA ARG A 19 29.19 -7.76 33.81
C ARG A 19 28.98 -8.22 32.37
N CYS A 20 27.73 -8.58 32.07
CA CYS A 20 27.18 -8.74 30.73
C CYS A 20 27.51 -7.54 29.84
N PRO A 21 27.80 -7.73 28.54
CA PRO A 21 27.81 -6.61 27.61
C PRO A 21 26.36 -6.30 27.21
N GLY A 22 25.88 -5.12 27.62
CA GLY A 22 24.66 -4.52 27.07
C GLY A 22 24.85 -4.16 25.59
N PRO A 23 23.75 -3.92 24.84
CA PRO A 23 23.81 -3.61 23.43
C PRO A 23 24.48 -2.25 23.22
N ARG A 24 25.67 -2.26 22.60
CA ARG A 24 26.27 -1.04 22.05
C ARG A 24 25.53 -0.69 20.77
N LEU A 25 24.74 0.38 20.82
CA LEU A 25 24.34 1.16 19.64
C LEU A 25 25.61 1.56 18.88
N ALA A 26 25.89 0.85 17.79
CA ALA A 26 26.87 1.28 16.79
C ALA A 26 26.14 2.09 15.73
N TYR A 27 25.91 3.38 16.01
CA TYR A 27 25.69 4.36 14.95
C TYR A 27 27.04 4.57 14.24
N LEU A 28 27.35 3.68 13.29
CA LEU A 28 28.41 3.91 12.31
C LEU A 28 27.88 4.96 11.33
N GLY A 29 28.27 6.21 11.57
CA GLY A 29 28.06 7.31 10.63
C GLY A 29 28.78 7.03 9.31
N LEU A 30 28.05 6.49 8.34
CA LEU A 30 28.44 6.46 6.93
C LEU A 30 27.99 7.78 6.28
N SER A 31 28.63 8.87 6.68
CA SER A 31 28.67 10.07 5.85
C SER A 31 29.79 9.88 4.83
N LYS A 32 29.49 9.25 3.69
CA LYS A 32 30.28 9.49 2.49
C LYS A 32 29.93 10.91 2.05
N HIS A 33 30.82 11.86 2.35
CA HIS A 33 30.77 13.18 1.73
C HIS A 33 30.87 13.00 0.21
N TYR A 34 29.74 13.12 -0.49
CA TYR A 34 29.72 13.24 -1.94
C TYR A 34 30.24 14.63 -2.28
N SER A 35 31.55 14.73 -2.47
CA SER A 35 32.20 15.96 -2.91
C SER A 35 31.64 16.40 -4.25
N THR A 36 31.32 17.69 -4.35
CA THR A 36 30.91 18.43 -5.54
C THR A 36 32.01 18.41 -6.61
N LEU A 37 32.02 17.35 -7.42
CA LEU A 37 32.59 17.13 -8.78
C LEU A 37 32.81 15.62 -9.07
N GLY A 38 32.00 14.75 -8.47
CA GLY A 38 32.09 13.29 -8.64
C GLY A 38 31.33 12.77 -9.85
N THR A 39 31.80 11.67 -10.44
CA THR A 39 31.08 10.87 -11.43
C THR A 39 29.73 10.43 -10.86
N LYS A 40 28.63 10.66 -11.62
CA LYS A 40 27.27 10.21 -11.26
C LYS A 40 27.24 8.68 -11.13
N ILE A 41 26.36 8.18 -10.27
CA ILE A 41 26.08 6.74 -10.14
C ILE A 41 25.34 6.30 -11.40
N VAL A 42 25.87 5.32 -12.14
CA VAL A 42 25.22 4.82 -13.36
C VAL A 42 24.04 3.94 -12.99
N ALA A 43 22.82 4.36 -13.33
CA ALA A 43 21.65 3.56 -13.02
C ALA A 43 21.56 2.30 -13.92
N PRO A 44 21.10 1.16 -13.38
CA PRO A 44 20.73 0.00 -14.20
C PRO A 44 19.54 0.33 -15.12
N PRO A 45 19.28 -0.50 -16.15
CA PRO A 45 18.13 -0.32 -17.02
C PRO A 45 16.82 -0.40 -16.22
N MET A 46 15.93 0.56 -16.48
CA MET A 46 14.63 0.66 -15.84
C MET A 46 13.65 1.28 -16.83
N VAL A 47 12.40 0.82 -16.83
CA VAL A 47 11.33 1.49 -17.58
C VAL A 47 10.78 2.61 -16.72
N PHE A 48 10.64 3.80 -17.30
CA PHE A 48 10.05 4.97 -16.65
C PHE A 48 8.82 5.40 -17.45
N ILE A 49 7.63 5.19 -16.90
CA ILE A 49 6.37 5.58 -17.51
C ILE A 49 5.95 6.94 -16.97
N LYS A 50 5.88 7.95 -17.87
CA LYS A 50 5.41 9.30 -17.57
C LYS A 50 3.89 9.41 -17.69
N GLY A 51 3.30 10.11 -16.75
CA GLY A 51 1.88 10.43 -16.69
C GLY A 51 1.58 11.81 -17.26
N GLU A 52 0.69 12.54 -16.59
CA GLU A 52 0.28 13.91 -16.90
C GLU A 52 -0.03 14.72 -15.62
N GLU A 53 -0.44 15.98 -15.82
CA GLU A 53 -0.93 16.90 -14.79
C GLU A 53 0.07 17.13 -13.65
N MET A 54 -0.41 17.28 -12.41
CA MET A 54 0.39 17.70 -11.27
C MET A 54 1.47 16.67 -10.90
N THR A 55 1.16 15.38 -11.05
CA THR A 55 2.12 14.31 -10.75
C THR A 55 3.29 14.29 -11.73
N ARG A 56 3.03 14.52 -13.04
CA ARG A 56 4.10 14.67 -14.04
C ARG A 56 4.98 15.88 -13.73
N TYR A 57 4.35 17.02 -13.43
CA TYR A 57 5.08 18.24 -13.07
C TYR A 57 5.97 18.03 -11.84
N CYS A 58 5.43 17.45 -10.77
CA CYS A 58 6.18 17.16 -9.54
C CYS A 58 7.33 16.18 -9.80
N MET A 59 7.09 15.11 -10.58
CA MET A 59 8.11 14.13 -10.90
C MET A 59 9.21 14.67 -11.82
N ASP A 60 8.89 15.54 -12.79
CA ASP A 60 9.91 16.23 -13.58
C ASP A 60 10.79 17.13 -12.68
N LEU A 61 10.21 17.77 -11.66
CA LEU A 61 10.95 18.54 -10.65
C LEU A 61 11.86 17.65 -9.80
N ILE A 62 11.35 16.51 -9.32
CA ILE A 62 12.11 15.51 -8.55
C ILE A 62 13.26 14.93 -9.38
N MET A 63 13.00 14.57 -10.63
CA MET A 63 14.01 14.03 -11.54
C MET A 63 15.16 15.04 -11.70
N LYS A 64 14.83 16.30 -11.97
CA LYS A 64 15.80 17.37 -12.16
C LYS A 64 16.59 17.72 -10.91
N GLU A 65 15.91 17.87 -9.77
CA GLU A 65 16.52 18.42 -8.54
C GLU A 65 17.13 17.35 -7.63
N TRP A 66 16.62 16.11 -7.68
CA TRP A 66 17.06 15.02 -6.81
C TRP A 66 17.82 13.94 -7.56
N VAL A 67 17.33 13.46 -8.71
CA VAL A 67 17.87 12.26 -9.38
C VAL A 67 19.04 12.61 -10.29
N GLU A 68 18.82 13.43 -11.32
CA GLU A 68 19.79 13.77 -12.35
C GLU A 68 21.12 14.36 -11.83
N PRO A 69 21.18 15.11 -10.72
CA PRO A 69 22.46 15.60 -10.18
C PRO A 69 23.37 14.48 -9.66
N HIS A 70 22.80 13.34 -9.26
CA HIS A 70 23.50 12.25 -8.58
C HIS A 70 23.55 10.94 -9.38
N ILE A 71 22.55 10.71 -10.23
CA ILE A 71 22.31 9.47 -10.96
C ILE A 71 22.38 9.73 -12.47
N ASP A 72 23.15 8.92 -13.18
CA ASP A 72 23.14 8.85 -14.65
C ASP A 72 22.03 7.90 -15.10
N THR A 73 20.95 8.48 -15.62
CA THR A 73 19.74 7.80 -16.09
C THR A 73 19.78 7.46 -17.58
N SER A 74 20.94 7.51 -18.24
CA SER A 74 21.11 7.24 -19.67
C SER A 74 20.64 5.84 -20.12
N ARG A 75 20.52 4.90 -19.18
CA ARG A 75 20.03 3.53 -19.43
C ARG A 75 18.54 3.35 -19.15
N TRP A 76 17.84 4.39 -18.71
CA TRP A 76 16.39 4.33 -18.51
C TRP A 76 15.65 4.50 -19.83
N GLU A 77 14.56 3.75 -19.99
CA GLU A 77 13.68 3.86 -21.15
C GLU A 77 12.41 4.60 -20.74
N PHE A 78 12.22 5.80 -21.29
CA PHE A 78 11.09 6.68 -20.96
C PHE A 78 9.94 6.50 -21.94
N TYR A 79 8.73 6.32 -21.43
CA TYR A 79 7.51 6.19 -22.21
C TYR A 79 6.47 7.22 -21.77
N ASP A 80 6.01 8.09 -22.67
CA ASP A 80 4.97 9.08 -22.38
C ASP A 80 3.57 8.45 -22.57
N LEU A 81 2.90 8.17 -21.45
CA LEU A 81 1.56 7.57 -21.42
C LEU A 81 0.46 8.63 -21.21
N SER A 82 0.73 9.88 -21.57
CA SER A 82 -0.32 10.89 -21.68
C SER A 82 -1.46 10.44 -22.59
N CYS A 83 -2.69 10.83 -22.26
CA CYS A 83 -3.88 10.65 -23.09
C CYS A 83 -3.62 11.08 -24.53
N LYS A 84 -2.92 12.21 -24.75
CA LYS A 84 -2.64 12.70 -26.10
C LYS A 84 -1.68 11.79 -26.87
N VAL A 85 -0.55 11.37 -26.27
CA VAL A 85 0.41 10.49 -26.94
C VAL A 85 -0.18 9.10 -27.16
N ARG A 86 -0.95 8.57 -26.21
CA ARG A 86 -1.70 7.33 -26.38
C ARG A 86 -2.68 7.40 -27.54
N ASP A 87 -3.41 8.51 -27.70
CA ASP A 87 -4.35 8.70 -28.80
C ASP A 87 -3.66 8.89 -30.17
N ASP A 88 -2.54 9.62 -30.19
CA ASP A 88 -1.75 9.87 -31.39
C ASP A 88 -1.09 8.59 -31.92
N THR A 89 -0.59 7.75 -31.02
CA THR A 89 0.10 6.49 -31.35
C THR A 89 -0.82 5.27 -31.40
N GLU A 90 -2.12 5.46 -31.20
CA GLU A 90 -3.10 4.37 -31.11
C GLU A 90 -2.71 3.28 -30.09
N ASP A 91 -2.31 3.72 -28.89
CA ASP A 91 -1.78 2.91 -27.79
C ASP A 91 -0.49 2.12 -28.15
N GLN A 92 0.22 2.46 -29.23
CA GLN A 92 1.50 1.82 -29.54
C GLN A 92 2.53 2.10 -28.44
N VAL A 93 2.57 3.32 -27.90
CA VAL A 93 3.47 3.66 -26.77
C VAL A 93 3.25 2.76 -25.54
N LEU A 94 1.99 2.39 -25.27
CA LEU A 94 1.64 1.48 -24.18
C LEU A 94 2.11 0.04 -24.48
N ARG A 95 1.94 -0.42 -25.72
CA ARG A 95 2.44 -1.74 -26.15
C ARG A 95 3.96 -1.81 -26.04
N ASP A 96 4.66 -0.76 -26.47
CA ASP A 96 6.11 -0.67 -26.40
C ASP A 96 6.60 -0.66 -24.94
N ALA A 97 5.93 0.10 -24.05
CA ALA A 97 6.23 0.11 -22.62
C ALA A 97 6.01 -1.28 -21.98
N VAL A 98 4.96 -2.01 -22.36
CA VAL A 98 4.72 -3.38 -21.89
C VAL A 98 5.84 -4.32 -22.35
N GLU A 99 6.26 -4.26 -23.61
CA GLU A 99 7.35 -5.10 -24.12
C GLU A 99 8.70 -4.74 -23.46
N ALA A 100 8.96 -3.46 -23.21
CA ALA A 100 10.13 -3.03 -22.45
C ALA A 100 10.09 -3.53 -21.00
N GLY A 101 8.92 -3.49 -20.35
CA GLY A 101 8.74 -4.02 -19.00
C GLY A 101 8.99 -5.52 -18.92
N LYS A 102 8.60 -6.31 -19.94
CA LYS A 102 8.94 -7.74 -20.03
C LYS A 102 10.45 -7.96 -20.17
N ARG A 103 11.14 -7.11 -20.95
CA ARG A 103 12.57 -7.21 -21.20
C ARG A 103 13.41 -6.78 -20.00
N ILE A 104 13.02 -5.70 -19.32
CA ILE A 104 13.81 -5.06 -18.25
C ILE A 104 13.43 -5.57 -16.87
N GLY A 105 12.15 -5.88 -16.61
CA GLY A 105 11.66 -6.41 -15.34
C GLY A 105 11.45 -5.38 -14.22
N ALA A 106 12.04 -4.19 -14.30
CA ALA A 106 11.85 -3.10 -13.33
C ALA A 106 11.21 -1.86 -13.96
N ILE A 107 10.08 -1.45 -13.41
CA ILE A 107 9.27 -0.36 -13.95
C ILE A 107 8.88 0.63 -12.84
N PHE A 108 9.15 1.91 -13.05
CA PHE A 108 8.49 3.00 -12.34
C PHE A 108 7.38 3.56 -13.21
N LYS A 109 6.22 3.81 -12.60
CA LYS A 109 5.09 4.41 -13.29
C LYS A 109 4.48 5.56 -12.49
N GLU A 110 4.35 6.70 -13.16
CA GLU A 110 3.55 7.82 -12.67
C GLU A 110 2.05 7.53 -12.79
N PRO A 111 1.20 8.23 -12.01
CA PRO A 111 -0.25 8.22 -12.23
C PRO A 111 -0.62 8.67 -13.65
N THR A 112 -1.60 7.99 -14.25
CA THR A 112 -2.06 8.24 -15.64
C THR A 112 -3.57 8.43 -15.68
N ILE A 113 -4.05 9.28 -16.58
CA ILE A 113 -5.50 9.51 -16.76
C ILE A 113 -6.12 8.34 -17.54
N THR A 114 -7.25 7.83 -17.05
CA THR A 114 -8.20 7.02 -17.84
C THR A 114 -9.35 7.94 -18.26
N PRO A 115 -9.38 8.42 -19.52
CA PRO A 115 -10.27 9.52 -19.89
C PRO A 115 -11.74 9.09 -19.92
N THR A 116 -12.58 9.82 -19.19
CA THR A 116 -14.03 9.77 -19.32
C THR A 116 -14.49 10.29 -20.69
N GLU A 117 -15.75 10.07 -21.07
CA GLU A 117 -16.32 10.67 -22.30
C GLU A 117 -16.26 12.21 -22.27
N ILE A 118 -16.39 12.84 -21.10
CA ILE A 118 -16.24 14.30 -20.95
C ILE A 118 -14.79 14.72 -21.19
N GLN A 119 -13.82 14.01 -20.58
CA GLN A 119 -12.40 14.31 -20.79
C GLN A 119 -11.95 14.03 -22.21
N LYS A 120 -12.46 12.99 -22.86
CA LYS A 120 -12.24 12.71 -24.29
C LYS A 120 -12.59 13.93 -25.14
N GLN A 121 -13.76 14.53 -24.90
CA GLN A 121 -14.19 15.74 -25.63
C GLN A 121 -13.29 16.94 -25.32
N LYS A 122 -12.98 17.18 -24.04
CA LYS A 122 -12.10 18.28 -23.61
C LYS A 122 -10.68 18.19 -24.19
N LEU A 123 -10.12 16.98 -24.24
CA LEU A 123 -8.76 16.71 -24.71
C LEU A 123 -8.68 16.47 -26.22
N GLY A 124 -9.82 16.44 -26.93
CA GLY A 124 -9.87 16.22 -28.37
C GLY A 124 -9.40 14.82 -28.82
N LEU A 125 -9.65 13.79 -28.00
CA LEU A 125 -9.20 12.41 -28.30
C LEU A 125 -10.11 11.73 -29.33
N LYS A 126 -9.54 10.88 -30.20
CA LYS A 126 -10.29 10.09 -31.19
C LYS A 126 -11.31 9.16 -30.50
N LYS A 127 -10.95 8.55 -29.38
CA LYS A 127 -11.82 7.67 -28.57
C LYS A 127 -11.51 7.76 -27.07
N ALA A 128 -12.43 7.29 -26.25
CA ALA A 128 -12.17 7.08 -24.83
C ALA A 128 -11.30 5.82 -24.68
N TRP A 129 -10.05 6.01 -24.27
CA TRP A 129 -9.11 4.92 -24.07
C TRP A 129 -9.35 4.23 -22.72
N GLY A 130 -9.21 2.90 -22.70
CA GLY A 130 -9.24 2.14 -21.45
C GLY A 130 -8.02 2.43 -20.57
N SER A 131 -8.06 1.94 -19.33
CA SER A 131 -6.96 2.08 -18.38
C SER A 131 -5.70 1.34 -18.86
N PRO A 132 -4.52 1.96 -18.84
CA PRO A 132 -3.26 1.29 -19.19
C PRO A 132 -2.91 0.20 -18.16
N ASN A 133 -3.35 0.36 -16.90
CA ASN A 133 -3.07 -0.57 -15.80
C ASN A 133 -3.54 -2.00 -16.14
N GLY A 134 -4.72 -2.14 -16.77
CA GLY A 134 -5.22 -3.45 -17.19
C GLY A 134 -4.35 -4.10 -18.27
N ALA A 135 -3.80 -3.32 -19.20
CA ALA A 135 -2.92 -3.83 -20.24
C ALA A 135 -1.57 -4.27 -19.66
N MET A 136 -0.99 -3.50 -18.74
CA MET A 136 0.26 -3.82 -18.06
C MET A 136 0.14 -5.07 -17.18
N ARG A 137 -0.92 -5.16 -16.37
CA ARG A 137 -1.21 -6.34 -15.52
C ARG A 137 -1.32 -7.62 -16.35
N ARG A 138 -1.99 -7.58 -17.51
CA ARG A 138 -2.04 -8.74 -18.43
C ARG A 138 -0.70 -9.00 -19.10
N GLY A 139 -0.03 -7.95 -19.57
CA GLY A 139 1.23 -8.05 -20.31
C GLY A 139 2.38 -8.61 -19.47
N TRP A 140 2.38 -8.39 -18.16
CA TRP A 140 3.44 -8.86 -17.26
C TRP A 140 3.03 -10.06 -16.40
N ASN A 141 1.94 -10.74 -16.75
CA ASN A 141 1.38 -11.87 -15.99
C ASN A 141 1.20 -11.52 -14.50
N GLY A 142 0.54 -10.40 -14.23
CA GLY A 142 0.32 -9.87 -12.90
C GLY A 142 -0.29 -10.90 -11.95
N ILE A 143 0.37 -11.10 -10.83
CA ILE A 143 -0.03 -12.00 -9.75
C ILE A 143 -0.80 -11.19 -8.71
N THR A 144 -0.15 -10.16 -8.16
CA THR A 144 -0.69 -9.34 -7.08
C THR A 144 -0.27 -7.88 -7.25
N ILE A 145 -1.04 -6.98 -6.64
CA ILE A 145 -0.68 -5.60 -6.40
C ILE A 145 -0.52 -5.49 -4.89
N SER A 146 0.73 -5.41 -4.44
CA SER A 146 1.06 -5.25 -3.03
C SER A 146 0.84 -3.79 -2.64
N ARG A 147 -0.08 -3.55 -1.70
CA ARG A 147 -0.40 -2.24 -1.15
C ARG A 147 -0.13 -2.23 0.34
N ASP A 148 1.02 -1.68 0.70
CA ASP A 148 1.50 -1.66 2.09
C ASP A 148 1.50 -0.24 2.66
N THR A 149 1.23 -0.14 3.96
CA THR A 149 1.32 1.12 4.73
C THR A 149 2.78 1.59 4.89
N ILE A 150 3.06 2.83 4.52
CA ILE A 150 4.36 3.48 4.70
C ILE A 150 4.49 4.02 6.11
N HIS A 151 5.48 3.54 6.86
CA HIS A 151 5.78 4.02 8.21
C HIS A 151 7.01 4.93 8.21
N ILE A 152 6.95 6.00 8.99
CA ILE A 152 8.04 6.96 9.17
C ILE A 152 8.41 6.98 10.66
N GLU A 153 9.64 6.58 10.98
CA GLU A 153 10.14 6.60 12.36
C GLU A 153 10.07 8.02 12.92
N GLY A 154 9.45 8.18 14.10
CA GLY A 154 9.23 9.49 14.73
C GLY A 154 7.89 10.16 14.36
N MET A 155 7.05 9.53 13.54
CA MET A 155 5.71 10.02 13.23
C MET A 155 4.66 8.95 13.51
N GLU A 156 3.65 9.29 14.32
CA GLU A 156 2.49 8.43 14.56
C GLU A 156 1.49 8.60 13.41
N LEU A 157 1.14 7.48 12.78
CA LEU A 157 0.12 7.39 11.73
C LEU A 157 -1.04 6.52 12.23
N GLY A 158 -2.10 6.40 11.44
CA GLY A 158 -3.31 5.71 11.91
C GLY A 158 -3.16 4.21 12.17
N TYR A 159 -2.13 3.58 11.59
CA TYR A 159 -1.69 2.25 12.01
C TYR A 159 -0.34 2.35 12.70
N LYS A 160 -0.22 1.74 13.88
CA LYS A 160 1.04 1.74 14.66
C LYS A 160 2.08 0.77 14.13
N LYS A 161 1.64 -0.32 13.49
CA LYS A 161 2.48 -1.36 12.91
C LYS A 161 2.12 -1.57 11.44
N PRO A 162 3.05 -2.11 10.62
CA PRO A 162 2.79 -2.37 9.22
C PRO A 162 1.50 -3.18 8.97
N VAL A 163 0.74 -2.75 7.98
CA VAL A 163 -0.35 -3.50 7.35
C VAL A 163 0.06 -3.82 5.94
N LEU A 164 -0.02 -5.10 5.58
CA LEU A 164 0.29 -5.59 4.23
C LEU A 164 -1.01 -5.95 3.51
N PHE A 165 -1.12 -5.63 2.23
CA PHE A 165 -2.29 -6.01 1.45
C PHE A 165 -1.90 -6.56 0.09
N GLU A 166 -2.46 -7.73 -0.26
CA GLU A 166 -2.28 -8.34 -1.58
C GLU A 166 -3.61 -8.35 -2.32
N ARG A 167 -3.72 -7.44 -3.29
CA ARG A 167 -4.84 -7.39 -4.23
C ARG A 167 -4.50 -8.27 -5.42
N HIS A 168 -5.30 -9.31 -5.68
CA HIS A 168 -5.15 -10.12 -6.89
C HIS A 168 -5.20 -9.23 -8.15
N ALA A 169 -4.16 -9.27 -8.98
CA ALA A 169 -3.93 -8.25 -10.00
C ALA A 169 -4.86 -8.35 -11.22
N VAL A 170 -5.56 -9.47 -11.39
CA VAL A 170 -6.31 -9.83 -12.61
C VAL A 170 -7.70 -10.36 -12.29
N GLY A 171 -8.54 -10.45 -13.32
CA GLY A 171 -9.89 -10.98 -13.23
C GLY A 171 -10.91 -10.02 -12.60
N GLY A 172 -12.14 -10.49 -12.53
CA GLY A 172 -13.27 -9.81 -11.95
C GLY A 172 -13.86 -8.73 -12.85
N GLU A 173 -14.55 -7.79 -12.22
CA GLU A 173 -15.36 -6.78 -12.93
C GLU A 173 -14.52 -5.82 -13.79
N TYR A 174 -13.21 -5.66 -13.52
CA TYR A 174 -12.32 -4.81 -14.33
C TYR A 174 -12.07 -5.33 -15.76
N SER A 175 -12.29 -6.63 -16.01
CA SER A 175 -12.17 -7.24 -17.35
C SER A 175 -13.53 -7.66 -17.92
N ALA A 176 -14.62 -7.16 -17.37
CA ALA A 176 -15.96 -7.56 -17.79
C ALA A 176 -16.32 -7.06 -19.21
N GLY A 177 -16.90 -7.96 -20.01
CA GLY A 177 -17.69 -7.59 -21.17
C GLY A 177 -19.10 -7.20 -20.73
N TYR A 178 -19.64 -6.09 -21.25
CA TYR A 178 -20.96 -5.63 -20.86
C TYR A 178 -21.75 -4.97 -22.00
N LYS A 179 -23.08 -4.94 -21.85
CA LYS A 179 -23.98 -4.21 -22.75
C LYS A 179 -25.28 -3.84 -22.04
N THR A 180 -25.85 -2.68 -22.37
CA THR A 180 -27.23 -2.35 -21.99
C THR A 180 -28.20 -2.84 -23.06
N VAL A 181 -29.21 -3.62 -22.65
CA VAL A 181 -30.18 -4.28 -23.55
C VAL A 181 -31.61 -4.20 -23.00
N GLY A 182 -32.62 -4.37 -23.87
CA GLY A 182 -34.02 -4.45 -23.47
C GLY A 182 -34.49 -5.86 -23.12
N ASN A 183 -35.79 -6.11 -23.23
CA ASN A 183 -36.42 -7.41 -23.01
C ASN A 183 -35.82 -8.48 -23.96
N GLY A 184 -35.57 -9.68 -23.44
CA GLY A 184 -35.00 -10.76 -24.25
C GLY A 184 -34.57 -11.98 -23.44
N ARG A 185 -33.77 -12.86 -24.05
CA ARG A 185 -33.13 -13.99 -23.38
C ARG A 185 -31.61 -13.81 -23.43
N LEU A 186 -30.95 -13.90 -22.28
CA LEU A 186 -29.49 -13.97 -22.17
C LEU A 186 -29.08 -15.43 -21.96
N VAL A 187 -28.04 -15.86 -22.68
CA VAL A 187 -27.42 -17.18 -22.53
C VAL A 187 -25.91 -17.00 -22.51
N THR A 188 -25.24 -17.57 -21.52
CA THR A 188 -23.77 -17.59 -21.40
C THR A 188 -23.29 -19.01 -21.63
N LEU A 189 -22.41 -19.20 -22.62
CA LEU A 189 -21.88 -20.51 -23.02
C LEU A 189 -20.38 -20.58 -22.74
N TYR A 190 -19.94 -21.73 -22.21
CA TYR A 190 -18.54 -22.11 -22.14
C TYR A 190 -18.23 -23.12 -23.23
N LEU A 191 -17.19 -22.87 -24.00
CA LEU A 191 -16.73 -23.73 -25.11
C LEU A 191 -15.34 -24.26 -24.73
N PRO A 192 -15.24 -25.50 -24.22
CA PRO A 192 -13.95 -26.09 -23.86
C PRO A 192 -13.01 -26.17 -25.07
N GLU A 193 -11.73 -25.80 -24.89
CA GLU A 193 -10.73 -25.86 -25.97
C GLU A 193 -10.40 -27.29 -26.40
N ASP A 194 -10.60 -28.27 -25.53
CA ASP A 194 -10.39 -29.70 -25.81
C ASP A 194 -11.45 -30.30 -26.77
N GLY A 195 -12.42 -29.49 -27.20
CA GLY A 195 -13.49 -29.89 -28.11
C GLY A 195 -14.61 -30.68 -27.44
N SER A 196 -14.63 -30.75 -26.10
CA SER A 196 -15.75 -31.32 -25.36
C SER A 196 -17.03 -30.49 -25.50
N THR A 197 -18.15 -31.02 -24.99
CA THR A 197 -19.48 -30.46 -25.29
C THR A 197 -19.63 -29.05 -24.69
N PRO A 198 -20.11 -28.05 -25.46
CA PRO A 198 -20.45 -26.73 -24.94
C PRO A 198 -21.36 -26.78 -23.71
N GLU A 199 -21.02 -26.00 -22.68
CA GLU A 199 -21.78 -25.94 -21.43
C GLU A 199 -22.56 -24.63 -21.32
N ILE A 200 -23.82 -24.70 -20.86
CA ILE A 200 -24.59 -23.50 -20.51
C ILE A 200 -24.22 -23.13 -19.07
N VAL A 201 -23.47 -22.04 -18.93
CA VAL A 201 -23.08 -21.49 -17.61
C VAL A 201 -24.28 -20.80 -16.95
N ASP A 202 -25.04 -20.02 -17.72
CA ASP A 202 -26.26 -19.34 -17.27
C ASP A 202 -27.27 -19.17 -18.41
N GLY A 203 -28.56 -19.19 -18.08
CA GLY A 203 -29.62 -18.83 -19.01
C GLY A 203 -30.77 -18.14 -18.28
N ARG A 204 -31.11 -16.92 -18.69
CA ARG A 204 -32.15 -16.12 -18.03
C ARG A 204 -33.00 -15.30 -19.00
N MET A 205 -34.25 -15.05 -18.60
CA MET A 205 -35.15 -14.13 -19.30
C MET A 205 -35.04 -12.73 -18.70
N LEU A 206 -34.74 -11.75 -19.55
CA LEU A 206 -34.70 -10.33 -19.22
C LEU A 206 -36.08 -9.73 -19.46
N LYS A 207 -36.73 -9.24 -18.40
CA LYS A 207 -38.11 -8.71 -18.44
C LYS A 207 -38.20 -7.18 -18.42
N ASN A 208 -37.10 -6.50 -18.13
CA ASN A 208 -37.09 -5.03 -18.05
C ASN A 208 -36.78 -4.43 -19.42
N SER A 209 -37.29 -3.21 -19.66
CA SER A 209 -36.99 -2.43 -20.86
C SER A 209 -35.53 -1.97 -20.94
N GLN A 210 -34.82 -1.96 -19.80
CA GLN A 210 -33.40 -1.69 -19.70
C GLN A 210 -32.76 -2.64 -18.68
N ASN A 211 -31.71 -3.34 -19.11
CA ASN A 211 -30.90 -4.27 -18.31
C ASN A 211 -29.44 -4.03 -18.66
N ALA A 212 -28.56 -4.00 -17.67
CA ALA A 212 -27.13 -4.22 -17.90
C ALA A 212 -26.86 -5.72 -17.85
N VAL A 213 -26.27 -6.27 -18.92
CA VAL A 213 -25.74 -7.63 -18.92
C VAL A 213 -24.23 -7.56 -18.81
N VAL A 214 -23.66 -8.36 -17.90
CA VAL A 214 -22.24 -8.34 -17.54
C VAL A 214 -21.74 -9.77 -17.47
N THR A 215 -20.56 -10.02 -18.02
CA THR A 215 -19.87 -11.32 -17.92
C THR A 215 -18.39 -11.07 -17.73
N TYR A 216 -17.78 -11.80 -16.81
CA TYR A 216 -16.35 -11.74 -16.51
C TYR A 216 -15.87 -13.11 -16.02
N ASP A 217 -14.57 -13.27 -15.94
CA ASP A 217 -13.88 -14.44 -15.39
C ASP A 217 -12.88 -14.04 -14.30
N ASN A 218 -12.49 -15.03 -13.48
CA ASN A 218 -11.40 -14.92 -12.52
C ASN A 218 -10.38 -16.03 -12.81
N PRO A 219 -9.20 -15.72 -13.38
CA PRO A 219 -8.15 -16.72 -13.56
C PRO A 219 -7.52 -17.03 -12.19
N LEU A 220 -7.52 -18.30 -11.78
CA LEU A 220 -7.08 -18.71 -10.45
C LEU A 220 -5.70 -19.39 -10.41
N ASP A 221 -5.10 -19.69 -11.56
CA ASP A 221 -3.83 -20.42 -11.64
C ASP A 221 -2.69 -19.71 -10.89
N ASN A 222 -2.63 -18.38 -10.99
CA ASN A 222 -1.62 -17.56 -10.32
C ASN A 222 -1.91 -17.32 -8.82
N VAL A 223 -3.03 -17.79 -8.28
CA VAL A 223 -3.34 -17.64 -6.84
C VAL A 223 -2.38 -18.47 -5.98
N HIS A 224 -1.81 -19.54 -6.54
CA HIS A 224 -0.70 -20.27 -5.90
C HIS A 224 0.53 -19.37 -5.70
N ASP A 225 0.93 -18.61 -6.73
CA ASP A 225 2.04 -17.67 -6.63
C ASP A 225 1.72 -16.52 -5.66
N LEU A 226 0.49 -16.01 -5.71
CA LEU A 226 0.01 -14.99 -4.78
C LEU A 226 0.11 -15.47 -3.33
N ALA A 227 -0.33 -16.69 -3.05
CA ALA A 227 -0.26 -17.29 -1.73
C ALA A 227 1.19 -17.36 -1.21
N HIS A 228 2.12 -17.85 -2.04
CA HIS A 228 3.54 -17.93 -1.67
C HIS A 228 4.14 -16.54 -1.39
N HIS A 229 3.86 -15.56 -2.25
CA HIS A 229 4.33 -14.18 -2.08
C HIS A 229 3.76 -13.56 -0.79
N PHE A 230 2.45 -13.68 -0.58
CA PHE A 230 1.75 -13.13 0.58
C PHE A 230 2.26 -13.72 1.89
N PHE A 231 2.24 -15.05 2.04
CA PHE A 231 2.61 -15.69 3.30
C PHE A 231 4.10 -15.57 3.61
N LYS A 232 4.97 -15.52 2.58
CA LYS A 232 6.39 -15.23 2.81
C LYS A 232 6.58 -13.83 3.39
N ARG A 233 5.99 -12.81 2.77
CA ARG A 233 6.08 -11.41 3.24
C ARG A 233 5.48 -11.23 4.62
N CYS A 234 4.30 -11.80 4.87
CA CYS A 234 3.68 -11.69 6.17
C CYS A 234 4.52 -12.30 7.30
N LEU A 235 5.20 -13.43 7.03
CA LEU A 235 6.14 -14.03 7.98
C LEU A 235 7.40 -13.17 8.19
N GLU A 236 7.98 -12.64 7.12
CA GLU A 236 9.17 -11.74 7.17
C GLU A 236 8.90 -10.46 7.96
N HIS A 237 7.66 -9.96 7.93
CA HIS A 237 7.24 -8.73 8.60
C HIS A 237 6.53 -8.96 9.95
N ASP A 238 6.46 -10.20 10.45
CA ASP A 238 5.77 -10.56 11.70
C ASP A 238 4.30 -10.09 11.78
N VAL A 239 3.57 -10.22 10.67
CA VAL A 239 2.15 -9.82 10.56
C VAL A 239 1.21 -11.02 10.38
N VAL A 240 0.03 -10.93 11.02
CA VAL A 240 -0.96 -12.01 11.03
C VAL A 240 -1.74 -12.04 9.71
N PRO A 241 -1.76 -13.15 8.95
CA PRO A 241 -2.36 -13.19 7.63
C PRO A 241 -3.86 -13.52 7.67
N TYR A 242 -4.63 -12.84 6.85
CA TYR A 242 -6.06 -13.07 6.65
C TYR A 242 -6.38 -13.18 5.15
N VAL A 243 -7.32 -14.06 4.79
CA VAL A 243 -7.84 -14.15 3.42
C VAL A 243 -9.25 -13.57 3.40
N VAL A 244 -9.50 -12.66 2.47
CA VAL A 244 -10.76 -11.88 2.40
C VAL A 244 -11.51 -12.22 1.12
N THR A 245 -12.74 -12.69 1.26
CA THR A 245 -13.65 -12.95 0.12
C THR A 245 -15.11 -12.83 0.53
N LYS A 246 -16.03 -12.73 -0.42
CA LYS A 246 -17.46 -12.90 -0.21
C LYS A 246 -17.95 -14.33 -0.55
N LYS A 247 -17.11 -15.36 -0.41
CA LYS A 247 -17.40 -16.76 -0.82
C LYS A 247 -18.68 -17.37 -0.22
N THR A 248 -19.18 -16.84 0.89
CA THR A 248 -20.45 -17.28 1.50
C THR A 248 -21.67 -16.95 0.64
N VAL A 249 -21.60 -15.89 -0.18
CA VAL A 249 -22.64 -15.48 -1.13
C VAL A 249 -22.16 -15.73 -2.57
N PHE A 250 -20.93 -15.32 -2.88
CA PHE A 250 -20.30 -15.46 -4.18
C PHE A 250 -19.54 -16.78 -4.27
N LYS A 251 -20.29 -17.88 -4.42
CA LYS A 251 -19.76 -19.25 -4.32
C LYS A 251 -18.59 -19.57 -5.25
N TRP A 252 -18.48 -18.88 -6.39
CA TRP A 252 -17.34 -19.04 -7.30
C TRP A 252 -16.00 -18.61 -6.69
N GLN A 253 -16.01 -17.79 -5.62
CA GLN A 253 -14.80 -17.35 -4.91
C GLN A 253 -14.24 -18.41 -3.94
N GLU A 254 -14.91 -19.56 -3.74
CA GLU A 254 -14.42 -20.62 -2.85
C GLU A 254 -13.06 -21.15 -3.31
N GLY A 255 -12.81 -21.19 -4.64
CA GLY A 255 -11.52 -21.62 -5.20
C GLY A 255 -10.33 -20.79 -4.70
N PHE A 256 -10.48 -19.47 -4.59
CA PHE A 256 -9.44 -18.58 -4.07
C PHE A 256 -9.06 -18.95 -2.62
N TRP A 257 -10.07 -19.12 -1.75
CA TRP A 257 -9.84 -19.51 -0.35
C TRP A 257 -9.17 -20.89 -0.25
N LEU A 258 -9.66 -21.88 -1.00
CA LEU A 258 -9.12 -23.24 -0.95
C LEU A 258 -7.65 -23.29 -1.39
N ILE A 259 -7.29 -22.57 -2.46
CA ILE A 259 -5.90 -22.48 -2.93
C ILE A 259 -5.01 -21.84 -1.86
N MET A 260 -5.43 -20.69 -1.32
CA MET A 260 -4.68 -19.98 -0.27
C MET A 260 -4.51 -20.83 0.98
N LYS A 261 -5.57 -21.49 1.46
CA LYS A 261 -5.52 -22.36 2.65
C LYS A 261 -4.63 -23.57 2.43
N LYS A 262 -4.71 -24.20 1.27
CA LYS A 262 -3.87 -25.35 0.92
C LYS A 262 -2.38 -24.98 0.95
N VAL A 263 -1.99 -23.89 0.27
CA VAL A 263 -0.60 -23.42 0.26
C VAL A 263 -0.13 -23.06 1.68
N PHE A 264 -0.97 -22.39 2.47
CA PHE A 264 -0.65 -22.08 3.86
C PHE A 264 -0.38 -23.34 4.69
N ASP A 265 -1.29 -24.30 4.65
CA ASP A 265 -1.21 -25.54 5.44
C ASP A 265 -0.02 -26.39 5.06
N GLU A 266 0.27 -26.51 3.76
CA GLU A 266 1.35 -27.36 3.25
C GLU A 266 2.74 -26.76 3.48
N HIS A 267 2.88 -25.42 3.42
CA HIS A 267 4.20 -24.78 3.35
C HIS A 267 4.51 -23.80 4.49
N TYR A 268 3.52 -23.18 5.11
CA TYR A 268 3.74 -22.03 6.00
C TYR A 268 3.25 -22.25 7.44
N ARG A 269 2.23 -23.08 7.65
CA ARG A 269 1.55 -23.23 8.95
C ARG A 269 2.52 -23.46 10.12
N GLU A 270 3.48 -24.37 9.98
CA GLU A 270 4.43 -24.68 11.05
C GLU A 270 5.41 -23.52 11.32
N GLN A 271 5.79 -22.76 10.30
CA GLN A 271 6.64 -21.58 10.46
C GLN A 271 5.89 -20.46 11.19
N TYR A 272 4.63 -20.24 10.82
CA TYR A 272 3.76 -19.28 11.50
C TYR A 272 3.45 -19.68 12.95
N LYS A 273 3.25 -20.98 13.21
CA LYS A 273 3.11 -21.49 14.57
C LYS A 273 4.37 -21.25 15.40
N ALA A 274 5.55 -21.53 14.84
CA ALA A 274 6.83 -21.30 15.52
C ALA A 274 7.09 -19.82 15.83
N SER A 275 6.59 -18.90 15.00
CA SER A 275 6.67 -17.45 15.24
C SER A 275 5.64 -16.89 16.25
N GLY A 276 4.68 -17.70 16.69
CA GLY A 276 3.57 -17.24 17.56
C GLY A 276 2.52 -16.37 16.84
N LEU A 277 2.58 -16.25 15.51
CA LEU A 277 1.61 -15.51 14.71
C LEU A 277 0.22 -16.14 14.73
N LEU A 278 0.13 -17.48 14.71
CA LEU A 278 -1.15 -18.18 14.70
C LEU A 278 -1.92 -18.04 16.03
N ASP A 279 -1.23 -17.88 17.15
CA ASP A 279 -1.87 -17.73 18.45
C ASP A 279 -2.69 -16.43 18.53
N ARG A 280 -2.29 -15.41 17.75
CA ARG A 280 -3.00 -14.13 17.60
C ARG A 280 -4.30 -14.23 16.79
N CYS A 281 -4.52 -15.33 16.06
CA CYS A 281 -5.71 -15.53 15.21
C CYS A 281 -6.43 -16.86 15.43
N GLY A 282 -6.26 -17.48 16.61
CA GLY A 282 -7.00 -18.70 16.97
C GLY A 282 -6.43 -19.99 16.39
N GLY A 283 -5.13 -20.03 16.06
CA GLY A 283 -4.40 -21.26 15.74
C GLY A 283 -4.48 -21.73 14.28
N GLU A 284 -5.27 -21.07 13.45
CA GLU A 284 -5.49 -21.42 12.03
C GLU A 284 -5.51 -20.16 11.15
N LEU A 285 -5.24 -20.33 9.85
CA LEU A 285 -5.49 -19.28 8.86
C LEU A 285 -6.97 -18.90 8.88
N GLN A 286 -7.25 -17.61 9.06
CA GLN A 286 -8.61 -17.10 9.14
C GLN A 286 -9.11 -16.59 7.79
N HIS A 287 -10.36 -16.93 7.48
CA HIS A 287 -11.14 -16.32 6.39
C HIS A 287 -12.02 -15.20 6.97
N LEU A 288 -11.98 -14.03 6.35
CA LEU A 288 -12.89 -12.93 6.64
C LEU A 288 -13.85 -12.72 5.46
N ILE A 289 -15.14 -12.52 5.76
CA ILE A 289 -16.06 -11.95 4.77
C ILE A 289 -15.70 -10.49 4.51
N SER A 290 -15.76 -10.01 3.26
CA SER A 290 -15.23 -8.67 2.89
C SER A 290 -15.84 -7.51 3.68
N ASP A 291 -17.13 -7.58 4.01
CA ASP A 291 -17.82 -6.63 4.89
C ASP A 291 -17.30 -6.65 6.34
N ALA A 292 -16.92 -7.82 6.86
CA ALA A 292 -16.27 -7.90 8.17
C ALA A 292 -14.84 -7.37 8.10
N ALA A 293 -14.13 -7.58 6.99
CA ALA A 293 -12.76 -7.06 6.79
C ALA A 293 -12.73 -5.53 6.84
N THR A 294 -13.65 -4.85 6.15
CA THR A 294 -13.88 -3.39 6.28
C THR A 294 -13.97 -2.98 7.75
N MET A 295 -14.82 -3.64 8.53
CA MET A 295 -14.95 -3.30 9.95
C MET A 295 -13.67 -3.57 10.76
N GLN A 296 -12.83 -4.54 10.39
CA GLN A 296 -11.59 -4.82 11.10
C GLN A 296 -10.48 -3.83 10.74
N ILE A 297 -10.43 -3.36 9.49
CA ILE A 297 -9.50 -2.32 9.03
C ILE A 297 -9.64 -1.07 9.90
N ILE A 298 -10.88 -0.64 10.20
CA ILE A 298 -11.15 0.51 11.08
C ILE A 298 -10.82 0.22 12.55
N ARG A 299 -10.99 -1.04 13.00
CA ARG A 299 -10.86 -1.42 14.43
C ARG A 299 -9.43 -1.76 14.84
N TRP A 300 -8.64 -2.39 13.97
CA TRP A 300 -7.29 -2.89 14.27
C TRP A 300 -6.22 -1.82 14.00
N THR A 301 -6.36 -0.65 14.64
CA THR A 301 -5.42 0.48 14.49
C THR A 301 -4.03 0.20 15.07
N ASP A 302 -3.87 -0.84 15.88
CA ASP A 302 -2.53 -1.33 16.25
C ASP A 302 -1.75 -1.90 15.04
N GLY A 303 -2.42 -2.17 13.92
CA GLY A 303 -1.82 -2.74 12.71
C GLY A 303 -1.32 -4.17 12.92
N GLY A 304 -0.29 -4.58 12.17
CA GLY A 304 0.34 -5.90 12.34
C GLY A 304 -0.44 -7.06 11.75
N PHE A 305 -1.20 -6.79 10.68
CA PHE A 305 -1.96 -7.80 9.95
C PHE A 305 -1.71 -7.69 8.44
N GLY A 306 -1.91 -8.79 7.73
CA GLY A 306 -1.89 -8.87 6.28
C GLY A 306 -3.25 -9.32 5.75
N MET A 307 -3.71 -8.76 4.63
CA MET A 307 -4.94 -9.22 3.96
C MET A 307 -4.68 -9.56 2.49
N ALA A 308 -5.24 -10.67 2.01
CA ALA A 308 -5.23 -11.03 0.59
C ALA A 308 -6.67 -11.13 0.06
N ALA A 309 -6.98 -10.44 -1.04
CA ALA A 309 -8.33 -10.34 -1.59
C ALA A 309 -8.36 -10.41 -3.13
N HIS A 310 -9.55 -10.62 -3.69
CA HIS A 310 -9.79 -10.50 -5.13
C HIS A 310 -9.58 -9.06 -5.62
N ASN A 311 -9.44 -8.88 -6.93
CA ASN A 311 -9.12 -7.60 -7.55
C ASN A 311 -10.01 -6.42 -7.09
N TYR A 312 -11.34 -6.58 -7.11
CA TYR A 312 -12.28 -5.52 -6.72
C TYR A 312 -12.34 -5.29 -5.21
N ASP A 313 -12.48 -6.36 -4.41
CA ASP A 313 -12.45 -6.24 -2.95
C ASP A 313 -11.14 -5.58 -2.48
N GLY A 314 -10.00 -5.96 -3.08
CA GLY A 314 -8.69 -5.38 -2.76
C GLY A 314 -8.54 -3.92 -3.16
N ASP A 315 -9.19 -3.46 -4.25
CA ASP A 315 -9.23 -2.03 -4.59
C ASP A 315 -9.91 -1.24 -3.47
N MET A 316 -11.14 -1.65 -3.12
CA MET A 316 -11.96 -0.93 -2.14
C MET A 316 -11.36 -0.97 -0.74
N LEU A 317 -10.88 -2.13 -0.29
CA LEU A 317 -10.33 -2.30 1.05
C LEU A 317 -8.99 -1.58 1.24
N THR A 318 -8.19 -1.45 0.18
CA THR A 318 -6.91 -0.73 0.30
C THR A 318 -7.08 0.78 0.31
N ASP A 319 -8.11 1.30 -0.35
CA ASP A 319 -8.50 2.71 -0.21
C ASP A 319 -9.00 2.99 1.23
N GLU A 320 -9.70 2.04 1.84
CA GLU A 320 -10.08 2.12 3.26
C GLU A 320 -8.86 2.08 4.20
N VAL A 321 -7.90 1.18 3.95
CA VAL A 321 -6.61 1.14 4.68
C VAL A 321 -5.87 2.47 4.53
N ALA A 322 -5.86 3.07 3.34
CA ALA A 322 -5.23 4.37 3.10
C ALA A 322 -5.85 5.47 3.96
N GLN A 323 -7.19 5.52 4.02
CA GLN A 323 -7.92 6.51 4.78
C GLN A 323 -7.74 6.35 6.29
N VAL A 324 -7.72 5.12 6.80
CA VAL A 324 -7.42 4.87 8.22
C VAL A 324 -5.98 5.26 8.54
N HIS A 325 -5.03 4.98 7.63
CA HIS A 325 -3.62 5.22 7.89
C HIS A 325 -3.23 6.69 7.85
N ARG A 326 -3.62 7.43 6.80
CA ARG A 326 -3.51 8.90 6.70
C ARG A 326 -4.16 9.40 5.42
N SER A 327 -3.62 8.97 4.28
CA SER A 327 -4.06 9.32 2.92
C SER A 327 -3.48 8.31 1.92
N PRO A 328 -3.97 8.28 0.66
CA PRO A 328 -3.40 7.43 -0.39
C PRO A 328 -1.87 7.59 -0.57
N GLY A 329 -1.31 8.78 -0.34
CA GLY A 329 0.14 9.02 -0.43
C GLY A 329 0.99 8.17 0.54
N PHE A 330 0.38 7.59 1.57
CA PHE A 330 1.02 6.73 2.56
C PHE A 330 0.83 5.23 2.30
N ILE A 331 0.29 4.86 1.15
CA ILE A 331 0.15 3.47 0.72
C ILE A 331 0.97 3.26 -0.56
N THR A 332 1.84 2.25 -0.54
CA THR A 332 2.55 1.79 -1.76
C THR A 332 1.60 1.09 -2.72
N SER A 333 1.93 0.99 -4.01
CA SER A 333 1.15 0.20 -4.97
C SER A 333 2.10 -0.46 -5.96
N ASN A 334 2.39 -1.74 -5.73
CA ASN A 334 3.45 -2.46 -6.44
C ASN A 334 2.87 -3.67 -7.16
N LEU A 335 2.78 -3.63 -8.49
CA LEU A 335 2.41 -4.79 -9.29
C LEU A 335 3.58 -5.79 -9.32
N ILE A 336 3.29 -7.02 -8.91
CA ILE A 336 4.20 -8.16 -9.01
C ILE A 336 3.67 -9.10 -10.08
N GLY A 337 4.45 -9.29 -11.14
CA GLY A 337 4.23 -10.25 -12.20
C GLY A 337 5.45 -11.15 -12.42
N LYS A 338 5.41 -11.95 -13.48
CA LYS A 338 6.55 -12.81 -13.85
C LYS A 338 6.64 -13.02 -15.36
N THR A 339 7.86 -13.10 -15.85
CA THR A 339 8.16 -13.59 -17.20
C THR A 339 7.78 -15.07 -17.33
N GLU A 340 7.67 -15.57 -18.56
CA GLU A 340 7.45 -17.01 -18.82
C GLU A 340 8.58 -17.89 -18.24
N GLN A 341 9.78 -17.34 -18.12
CA GLN A 341 10.97 -17.98 -17.55
C GLN A 341 10.99 -17.94 -16.01
N GLY A 342 10.03 -17.27 -15.37
CA GLY A 342 9.89 -17.19 -13.92
C GLY A 342 10.59 -16.01 -13.24
N THR A 343 11.33 -15.18 -13.98
CA THR A 343 11.90 -13.93 -13.44
C THR A 343 10.77 -12.97 -13.07
N LEU A 344 10.80 -12.42 -11.87
CA LEU A 344 9.82 -11.44 -11.41
C LEU A 344 9.89 -10.16 -12.24
N ILE A 345 8.72 -9.62 -12.58
CA ILE A 345 8.56 -8.28 -13.14
C ILE A 345 7.89 -7.47 -12.03
N LYS A 346 8.48 -6.33 -11.65
CA LYS A 346 7.87 -5.44 -10.67
C LYS A 346 7.69 -4.05 -11.24
N GLU A 347 6.45 -3.61 -11.19
CA GLU A 347 6.08 -2.23 -11.43
C GLU A 347 5.69 -1.57 -10.11
N TYR A 348 6.08 -0.30 -9.97
CA TYR A 348 5.88 0.50 -8.77
C TYR A 348 5.17 1.79 -9.18
N GLU A 349 4.02 2.04 -8.56
CA GLU A 349 3.23 3.27 -8.70
C GLU A 349 2.81 3.82 -7.34
N ALA A 350 2.48 5.12 -7.30
CA ALA A 350 1.76 5.68 -6.16
C ALA A 350 0.30 5.22 -6.20
N SER A 351 -0.36 5.13 -5.04
CA SER A 351 -1.77 4.71 -4.98
C SER A 351 -2.78 5.80 -5.38
N HIS A 352 -2.35 7.07 -5.49
CA HIS A 352 -3.19 8.20 -5.86
C HIS A 352 -3.22 8.46 -7.38
N GLY A 353 -4.20 9.26 -7.82
CA GLY A 353 -4.32 9.72 -9.21
C GLY A 353 -3.37 10.88 -9.56
N THR A 354 -3.65 11.56 -10.66
CA THR A 354 -2.84 12.65 -11.23
C THR A 354 -3.01 14.01 -10.54
N VAL A 355 -3.92 14.09 -9.56
CA VAL A 355 -4.19 15.28 -8.72
C VAL A 355 -4.61 16.50 -9.56
N ALA A 356 -5.68 16.31 -10.34
CA ALA A 356 -6.19 17.27 -11.32
C ALA A 356 -6.64 18.61 -10.71
N ASP A 357 -7.15 18.61 -9.48
CA ASP A 357 -7.52 19.83 -8.74
C ASP A 357 -6.32 20.73 -8.45
N MET A 358 -5.21 20.16 -7.95
CA MET A 358 -3.96 20.90 -7.77
C MET A 358 -3.33 21.29 -9.12
N TRP A 359 -3.51 20.48 -10.16
CA TRP A 359 -3.06 20.85 -11.51
C TRP A 359 -3.75 22.11 -12.03
N GLU A 360 -5.07 22.19 -11.89
CA GLU A 360 -5.82 23.39 -12.27
C GLU A 360 -5.42 24.61 -11.42
N ALA A 361 -5.13 24.44 -10.13
CA ALA A 361 -4.58 25.51 -9.27
C ALA A 361 -3.20 25.97 -9.75
N HIS A 362 -2.30 25.04 -10.06
CA HIS A 362 -1.00 25.33 -10.63
C HIS A 362 -1.11 26.11 -11.96
N LEU A 363 -2.04 25.72 -12.84
CA LEU A 363 -2.29 26.44 -14.10
C LEU A 363 -2.81 27.88 -13.88
N ARG A 364 -3.46 28.17 -12.75
CA ARG A 364 -3.86 29.52 -12.35
C ARG A 364 -2.75 30.31 -11.66
N GLY A 365 -1.58 29.72 -11.43
CA GLY A 365 -0.47 30.32 -10.69
C GLY A 365 -0.69 30.35 -9.18
N GLU A 366 -1.60 29.53 -8.67
CA GLU A 366 -1.81 29.36 -7.23
C GLU A 366 -0.77 28.40 -6.64
N GLU A 367 -0.44 28.57 -5.36
CA GLU A 367 0.46 27.65 -4.66
C GLU A 367 -0.18 26.27 -4.51
N THR A 368 0.63 25.22 -4.64
CA THR A 368 0.23 23.83 -4.43
C THR A 368 1.11 23.16 -3.38
N SER A 369 0.66 22.07 -2.79
CA SER A 369 1.43 21.29 -1.81
C SER A 369 1.15 19.80 -1.97
N LEU A 370 1.64 19.24 -3.09
CA LEU A 370 1.53 17.81 -3.37
C LEU A 370 2.59 17.06 -2.57
N ASN A 371 2.17 16.10 -1.74
CA ASN A 371 3.06 15.19 -1.04
C ASN A 371 3.62 14.12 -2.01
N PRO A 372 4.94 14.09 -2.27
CA PRO A 372 5.51 13.16 -3.25
C PRO A 372 5.86 11.79 -2.67
N LEU A 373 5.61 11.53 -1.38
CA LEU A 373 6.09 10.33 -0.68
C LEU A 373 5.78 9.02 -1.43
N GLY A 374 4.51 8.82 -1.83
CA GLY A 374 4.10 7.62 -2.55
C GLY A 374 4.82 7.43 -3.89
N MET A 375 4.99 8.50 -4.68
CA MET A 375 5.71 8.44 -5.95
C MET A 375 7.21 8.19 -5.75
N VAL A 376 7.78 8.75 -4.69
CA VAL A 376 9.21 8.61 -4.38
C VAL A 376 9.53 7.22 -3.84
N GLU A 377 8.67 6.65 -3.00
CA GLU A 377 8.76 5.25 -2.59
C GLU A 377 8.63 4.29 -3.79
N ALA A 378 7.72 4.59 -4.72
CA ALA A 378 7.61 3.84 -5.96
C ALA A 378 8.89 3.92 -6.81
N LEU A 379 9.46 5.12 -6.98
CA LEU A 379 10.73 5.29 -7.71
C LEU A 379 11.88 4.55 -7.03
N ILE A 380 12.01 4.65 -5.70
CA ILE A 380 13.02 3.92 -4.92
C ILE A 380 12.85 2.42 -5.10
N GLY A 381 11.62 1.92 -5.03
CA GLY A 381 11.30 0.51 -5.23
C GLY A 381 11.74 0.00 -6.61
N ALA A 382 11.42 0.76 -7.67
CA ALA A 382 11.81 0.43 -9.03
C ALA A 382 13.33 0.45 -9.22
N MET A 383 14.02 1.48 -8.70
CA MET A 383 15.49 1.59 -8.77
C MET A 383 16.18 0.44 -8.04
N ASN A 384 15.72 0.10 -6.84
CA ASN A 384 16.29 -0.99 -6.06
C ASN A 384 16.02 -2.36 -6.70
N HIS A 385 14.84 -2.55 -7.32
CA HIS A 385 14.56 -3.76 -8.06
C HIS A 385 15.42 -3.88 -9.32
N ALA A 386 15.59 -2.78 -10.07
CA ALA A 386 16.49 -2.72 -11.21
C ALA A 386 17.93 -3.06 -10.80
N ALA A 387 18.38 -2.57 -9.63
CA ALA A 387 19.69 -2.90 -9.09
C ALA A 387 19.83 -4.39 -8.77
N ALA A 388 18.82 -5.00 -8.14
CA ALA A 388 18.81 -6.43 -7.84
C ALA A 388 18.80 -7.32 -9.10
N LEU A 389 18.11 -6.90 -10.17
CA LEU A 389 18.13 -7.62 -11.44
C LEU A 389 19.48 -7.52 -12.18
N ASN A 390 20.32 -6.55 -11.82
CA ASN A 390 21.60 -6.27 -12.48
C ASN A 390 22.81 -6.45 -11.55
N GLU A 391 22.61 -6.99 -10.35
CA GLU A 391 23.64 -7.24 -9.33
C GLU A 391 24.48 -5.98 -8.99
N CYS A 392 23.81 -4.83 -8.86
CA CYS A 392 24.45 -3.53 -8.56
C CYS A 392 23.81 -2.79 -7.37
N GLU A 393 23.31 -3.53 -6.39
CA GLU A 393 22.66 -3.00 -5.18
C GLU A 393 23.56 -2.06 -4.37
N ASP A 394 24.85 -2.38 -4.29
CA ASP A 394 25.84 -1.61 -3.50
C ASP A 394 26.01 -0.16 -4.00
N ASP A 395 25.68 0.10 -5.27
CA ASP A 395 25.77 1.43 -5.87
C ASP A 395 24.46 2.23 -5.69
N ILE A 396 23.30 1.57 -5.73
CA ILE A 396 21.98 2.21 -5.79
C ILE A 396 21.32 2.31 -4.41
N ILE A 397 21.36 1.24 -3.60
CA ILE A 397 20.65 1.18 -2.31
C ILE A 397 21.12 2.26 -1.32
N PRO A 398 22.43 2.57 -1.20
CA PRO A 398 22.85 3.63 -0.29
C PRO A 398 22.27 5.00 -0.65
N TRP A 399 22.18 5.32 -1.94
CA TRP A 399 21.62 6.58 -2.40
C TRP A 399 20.10 6.64 -2.19
N THR A 400 19.36 5.60 -2.55
CA THR A 400 17.91 5.55 -2.35
C THR A 400 17.53 5.57 -0.86
N THR A 401 18.35 4.93 -0.02
CA THR A 401 18.21 4.98 1.46
C THR A 401 18.42 6.39 2.00
N ASN A 402 19.42 7.11 1.48
CA ASN A 402 19.65 8.51 1.86
C ASN A 402 18.48 9.40 1.41
N LEU A 403 17.96 9.22 0.18
CA LEU A 403 16.77 9.92 -0.31
C LEU A 403 15.58 9.75 0.64
N ARG A 404 15.23 8.50 0.96
CA ARG A 404 14.15 8.20 1.92
C ARG A 404 14.39 8.87 3.27
N THR A 405 15.62 8.78 3.79
CA THR A 405 16.00 9.37 5.08
C THR A 405 15.82 10.89 5.07
N CYS A 406 16.20 11.58 4.00
CA CYS A 406 15.99 13.02 3.86
C CYS A 406 14.49 13.38 3.86
N LEU A 407 13.65 12.66 3.12
CA LEU A 407 12.20 12.88 3.12
C LEU A 407 11.61 12.69 4.52
N HIS A 408 11.91 11.56 5.15
CA HIS A 408 11.40 11.22 6.47
C HIS A 408 11.79 12.26 7.51
N LYS A 409 13.08 12.65 7.55
CA LYS A 409 13.55 13.68 8.48
C LYS A 409 12.87 15.03 8.23
N ALA A 410 12.64 15.43 6.98
CA ALA A 410 11.94 16.68 6.68
C ALA A 410 10.50 16.65 7.20
N MET A 411 9.79 15.54 6.99
CA MET A 411 8.41 15.37 7.47
C MET A 411 8.34 15.41 9.00
N VAL A 412 9.19 14.65 9.69
CA VAL A 412 9.23 14.63 11.17
C VAL A 412 9.63 16.00 11.74
N ALA A 413 10.53 16.73 11.07
CA ALA A 413 10.95 18.07 11.48
C ALA A 413 9.93 19.18 11.17
N GLY A 414 8.68 18.85 10.80
CA GLY A 414 7.64 19.83 10.47
C GLY A 414 7.90 20.61 9.18
N LYS A 415 8.80 20.12 8.32
CA LYS A 415 9.14 20.70 7.00
C LYS A 415 8.52 19.90 5.86
N GLY A 416 7.47 19.14 6.15
CA GLY A 416 6.68 18.39 5.17
C GLY A 416 5.72 19.29 4.39
N THR A 417 4.97 18.67 3.51
CA THR A 417 3.85 19.29 2.78
C THR A 417 2.65 19.57 3.69
N ARG A 418 1.70 20.37 3.22
CA ARG A 418 0.58 20.90 3.99
C ARG A 418 -0.40 19.83 4.48
N ASP A 419 -0.47 18.68 3.81
CA ASP A 419 -1.23 17.51 4.26
C ASP A 419 -0.69 16.92 5.57
N LEU A 420 0.59 17.15 5.89
CA LEU A 420 1.22 16.72 7.14
C LEU A 420 1.33 17.86 8.14
N CYS A 421 1.85 19.00 7.68
CA CYS A 421 2.26 20.11 8.56
C CYS A 421 1.26 21.25 8.63
N GLY A 422 0.11 21.13 7.97
CA GLY A 422 -0.97 22.12 8.00
C GLY A 422 -0.66 23.35 7.16
N PRO A 423 -1.32 24.49 7.43
CA PRO A 423 -1.13 25.71 6.66
C PRO A 423 0.31 26.24 6.62
N THR A 424 1.14 25.86 7.60
CA THR A 424 2.57 26.21 7.67
C THR A 424 3.47 25.25 6.88
N GLY A 425 2.91 24.16 6.34
CA GLY A 425 3.62 23.20 5.51
C GLY A 425 4.11 23.80 4.19
N ALA A 426 5.18 23.20 3.67
CA ALA A 426 5.85 23.65 2.46
C ALA A 426 4.98 23.48 1.21
N THR A 427 5.12 24.38 0.24
CA THR A 427 4.63 24.15 -1.13
C THR A 427 5.36 22.98 -1.79
N THR A 428 4.84 22.50 -2.93
CA THR A 428 5.44 21.42 -3.72
C THR A 428 6.92 21.73 -4.03
N GLU A 429 7.19 22.93 -4.54
CA GLU A 429 8.52 23.40 -4.95
C GLU A 429 9.45 23.62 -3.75
N GLU A 430 8.95 24.17 -2.64
CA GLU A 430 9.75 24.38 -1.43
C GLU A 430 10.16 23.07 -0.77
N PHE A 431 9.26 22.08 -0.74
CA PHE A 431 9.57 20.75 -0.24
C PHE A 431 10.64 20.11 -1.11
N VAL A 432 10.47 20.13 -2.43
CA VAL A 432 11.48 19.64 -3.40
C VAL A 432 12.83 20.32 -3.21
N GLY A 433 12.85 21.65 -3.10
CA GLY A 433 14.09 22.41 -2.88
C GLY A 433 14.76 22.12 -1.54
N THR A 434 13.99 21.81 -0.49
CA THR A 434 14.52 21.46 0.83
C THR A 434 15.21 20.10 0.80
N ILE A 435 14.58 19.09 0.20
CA ILE A 435 15.19 17.77 0.04
C ILE A 435 16.42 17.84 -0.88
N ALA A 436 16.36 18.60 -1.97
CA ALA A 436 17.49 18.76 -2.89
C ALA A 436 18.74 19.32 -2.18
N ARG A 437 18.58 20.36 -1.34
CA ARG A 437 19.69 20.90 -0.53
C ARG A 437 20.20 19.89 0.49
N ALA A 438 19.32 19.09 1.09
CA ALA A 438 19.73 18.05 2.03
C ALA A 438 20.55 16.94 1.36
N LEU A 439 20.13 16.49 0.17
CA LEU A 439 20.87 15.50 -0.63
C LEU A 439 22.27 15.97 -1.04
N ARG A 440 22.43 17.28 -1.31
CA ARG A 440 23.73 17.89 -1.61
C ARG A 440 24.59 18.16 -0.36
N GLY A 441 24.06 17.90 0.84
CA GLY A 441 24.74 18.21 2.10
C GLY A 441 24.83 19.71 2.40
N GLU A 442 24.05 20.54 1.70
CA GLU A 442 23.99 22.00 1.89
C GLU A 442 23.05 22.40 3.04
N TYR A 443 22.17 21.49 3.45
CA TYR A 443 21.18 21.72 4.47
C TYR A 443 21.06 20.51 5.40
N PHE A 444 21.28 20.74 6.70
CA PHE A 444 21.07 19.72 7.71
C PHE A 444 19.65 19.82 8.26
N ILE A 445 18.88 18.73 8.12
CA ILE A 445 17.53 18.65 8.68
C ILE A 445 17.65 18.21 10.14
N GLU A 446 17.58 19.18 11.05
CA GLU A 446 17.46 18.92 12.49
C GLU A 446 16.05 18.39 12.79
N VAL A 447 16.00 17.25 13.48
CA VAL A 447 14.77 16.67 14.04
C VAL A 447 14.79 16.94 15.54
N THR A 448 13.76 17.62 16.04
CA THR A 448 13.55 17.84 17.47
C THR A 448 12.66 16.75 18.04
N ASP A 449 12.75 16.47 19.36
CA ASP A 449 11.90 15.46 20.03
C ASP A 449 10.40 15.86 20.10
N GLU A 450 10.06 17.08 19.67
CA GLU A 450 8.67 17.53 19.53
C GLU A 450 8.03 16.86 18.32
N THR A 451 7.10 15.93 18.57
CA THR A 451 6.25 15.34 17.54
C THR A 451 5.45 16.46 16.85
N ALA A 452 5.60 16.61 15.54
CA ALA A 452 4.76 17.52 14.78
C ALA A 452 3.29 17.10 14.93
N GLU A 453 2.44 18.00 15.42
CA GLU A 453 1.00 17.75 15.45
C GLU A 453 0.45 17.74 14.01
N PRO A 454 -0.41 16.79 13.64
CA PRO A 454 -0.98 16.74 12.30
C PRO A 454 -1.75 18.03 11.99
N ALA A 455 -1.67 18.46 10.73
CA ALA A 455 -2.57 19.44 10.14
C ALA A 455 -4.05 19.18 10.50
N ASP A 456 -4.75 20.17 11.05
CA ASP A 456 -6.20 20.15 11.26
C ASP A 456 -6.91 20.92 10.13
N ASP A 457 -7.35 20.21 9.10
CA ASP A 457 -8.27 20.70 8.04
C ASP A 457 -9.69 20.14 8.26
N THR A 458 -10.06 19.97 9.52
CA THR A 458 -11.35 19.37 9.86
C THR A 458 -12.47 20.35 9.57
N ASP A 459 -13.53 19.89 8.90
CA ASP A 459 -14.79 20.63 8.83
C ASP A 459 -15.39 20.70 10.23
N LEU A 460 -15.07 21.78 10.94
CA LEU A 460 -15.51 22.00 12.31
C LEU A 460 -17.03 22.05 12.42
N SER A 461 -17.75 22.46 11.37
CA SER A 461 -19.22 22.47 11.37
C SER A 461 -19.76 21.04 11.37
N ALA A 462 -19.16 20.16 10.57
CA ALA A 462 -19.51 18.74 10.57
C ALA A 462 -19.15 18.07 11.91
N VAL A 463 -18.00 18.41 12.50
CA VAL A 463 -17.60 17.88 13.82
C VAL A 463 -18.53 18.35 14.93
N ILE A 464 -18.91 19.63 14.95
CA ILE A 464 -19.89 20.16 15.90
C ILE A 464 -21.20 19.38 15.74
N GLN A 465 -21.67 19.16 14.51
CA GLN A 465 -22.88 18.37 14.27
C GLN A 465 -22.73 16.92 14.75
N MET A 466 -21.56 16.29 14.59
CA MET A 466 -21.31 14.94 15.11
C MET A 466 -21.27 14.91 16.64
N PHE A 467 -20.66 15.93 17.25
CA PHE A 467 -20.62 16.10 18.71
C PHE A 467 -22.02 16.28 19.28
N GLU A 468 -22.80 17.24 18.76
CA GLU A 468 -24.20 17.49 19.17
C GLU A 468 -25.11 16.27 18.98
N ASN A 469 -24.77 15.39 18.03
CA ASN A 469 -25.50 14.14 17.90
C ASN A 469 -25.15 13.18 19.05
N LEU A 470 -23.90 13.14 19.53
CA LEU A 470 -23.43 12.22 20.56
C LEU A 470 -23.74 12.69 21.98
N ASP A 471 -23.68 14.01 22.22
CA ASP A 471 -24.09 14.72 23.43
C ASP A 471 -25.63 14.80 23.45
N GLU A 472 -26.27 13.79 24.05
CA GLU A 472 -27.73 13.62 23.98
C GLU A 472 -28.46 14.55 24.94
N ASP A 473 -27.82 14.94 26.05
CA ASP A 473 -28.39 15.84 27.04
C ASP A 473 -28.05 17.33 26.82
N GLY A 474 -27.12 17.60 25.89
CA GLY A 474 -26.76 18.93 25.42
C GLY A 474 -25.93 19.72 26.45
N ASP A 475 -25.27 19.03 27.38
CA ASP A 475 -24.50 19.65 28.46
C ASP A 475 -23.07 20.04 28.03
N GLY A 476 -22.67 19.69 26.80
CA GLY A 476 -21.36 19.95 26.24
C GLY A 476 -20.30 18.92 26.66
N GLN A 477 -20.68 17.78 27.22
CA GLN A 477 -19.83 16.65 27.57
C GLN A 477 -20.37 15.37 26.92
N ILE A 478 -19.53 14.33 26.84
CA ILE A 478 -19.96 13.00 26.38
C ILE A 478 -19.48 12.00 27.44
N ASP A 479 -20.41 11.45 28.20
CA ASP A 479 -20.09 10.40 29.16
C ASP A 479 -19.93 9.01 28.50
N LEU A 480 -19.51 8.00 29.27
CA LEU A 480 -19.33 6.64 28.73
C LEU A 480 -20.64 6.04 28.22
N GLU A 481 -21.77 6.42 28.80
CA GLU A 481 -23.07 5.91 28.43
C GLU A 481 -23.52 6.50 27.09
N GLU A 482 -23.41 7.82 26.92
CA GLU A 482 -23.61 8.57 25.69
C GLU A 482 -22.67 8.12 24.60
N PHE A 483 -21.37 8.00 24.88
CA PHE A 483 -20.41 7.45 23.92
C PHE A 483 -20.81 6.04 23.50
N GLY A 484 -21.21 5.19 24.44
CA GLY A 484 -21.70 3.84 24.18
C GLY A 484 -22.99 3.82 23.34
N ARG A 485 -23.96 4.70 23.63
CA ARG A 485 -25.21 4.85 22.86
C ARG A 485 -24.92 5.38 21.46
N GLY A 486 -24.01 6.34 21.35
CA GLY A 486 -23.47 6.89 20.12
C GLY A 486 -22.87 5.83 19.22
N LEU A 487 -21.93 5.02 19.74
CA LEU A 487 -21.33 3.91 19.00
C LEU A 487 -22.36 2.85 18.59
N ARG A 488 -23.40 2.61 19.42
CA ARG A 488 -24.52 1.72 19.05
C ARG A 488 -25.38 2.30 17.94
N ARG A 489 -25.68 3.60 17.98
CA ARG A 489 -26.46 4.31 16.96
C ARG A 489 -25.72 4.36 15.63
N LEU A 490 -24.41 4.61 15.67
CA LEU A 490 -23.50 4.55 14.52
C LEU A 490 -23.23 3.11 14.06
N LYS A 491 -23.66 2.10 14.82
CA LYS A 491 -23.48 0.65 14.55
C LYS A 491 -22.01 0.23 14.41
N VAL A 492 -21.12 0.93 15.11
CA VAL A 492 -19.68 0.65 15.16
C VAL A 492 -19.24 0.08 16.52
N CYS A 493 -20.17 -0.08 17.46
CA CYS A 493 -19.89 -0.69 18.75
C CYS A 493 -19.33 -2.11 18.57
N PRO A 494 -18.15 -2.44 19.17
CA PRO A 494 -17.59 -3.77 19.04
C PRO A 494 -18.47 -4.79 19.77
N HIS A 495 -19.08 -5.70 19.00
CA HIS A 495 -19.77 -6.84 19.55
C HIS A 495 -18.77 -7.92 19.98
N ARG A 496 -19.03 -8.57 21.12
CA ARG A 496 -18.37 -9.83 21.49
C ARG A 496 -18.85 -10.95 20.55
N TYR A 497 -18.44 -10.94 19.28
CA TYR A 497 -18.55 -12.11 18.42
C TYR A 497 -17.40 -13.05 18.77
N GLY A 498 -17.76 -14.17 19.40
CA GLY A 498 -16.81 -15.15 19.93
C GLY A 498 -16.04 -15.86 18.83
N PHE A 499 -14.71 -15.79 18.92
CA PHE A 499 -13.88 -16.91 18.51
C PHE A 499 -14.19 -18.09 19.45
N PRO A 500 -14.60 -19.27 18.94
CA PRO A 500 -14.72 -20.45 19.78
C PRO A 500 -13.31 -20.88 20.19
N GLY A 501 -12.85 -20.50 21.39
CA GLY A 501 -11.58 -20.97 21.94
C GLY A 501 -10.81 -20.03 22.86
N VAL A 502 -11.23 -18.79 23.08
CA VAL A 502 -10.59 -17.91 24.06
C VAL A 502 -11.46 -17.85 25.31
N ASP A 503 -10.92 -18.33 26.43
CA ASP A 503 -11.62 -18.55 27.69
C ASP A 503 -12.42 -17.34 28.16
N LYS A 504 -13.63 -17.64 28.63
CA LYS A 504 -14.52 -16.73 29.33
C LYS A 504 -14.02 -16.57 30.76
N GLU A 505 -13.29 -15.51 31.05
CA GLU A 505 -13.28 -14.89 32.40
C GLU A 505 -12.56 -13.55 32.35
N ALA A 506 -13.33 -12.50 32.12
CA ALA A 506 -12.99 -11.15 32.57
C ALA A 506 -14.28 -10.58 33.16
N GLU A 507 -14.50 -10.88 34.44
CA GLU A 507 -15.45 -10.17 35.28
C GLU A 507 -15.09 -8.68 35.23
N ILE A 508 -16.13 -7.87 35.05
CA ILE A 508 -16.07 -6.42 35.13
C ILE A 508 -15.66 -6.09 36.56
N VAL A 509 -14.40 -5.71 36.77
CA VAL A 509 -13.99 -5.05 38.01
C VAL A 509 -14.66 -3.67 37.99
N GLN A 510 -15.76 -3.54 38.73
CA GLN A 510 -16.33 -2.24 39.07
C GLN A 510 -15.26 -1.47 39.84
N ALA A 511 -14.68 -0.43 39.20
CA ALA A 511 -13.86 0.53 39.90
C ALA A 511 -14.78 1.35 40.83
N GLU A 512 -14.61 1.18 42.14
CA GLU A 512 -15.19 2.09 43.12
C GLU A 512 -14.60 3.51 42.93
N PRO A 513 -15.40 4.57 43.11
CA PRO A 513 -14.93 5.93 42.94
C PRO A 513 -13.96 6.28 44.07
N ILE A 514 -12.73 6.65 43.72
CA ILE A 514 -11.76 7.21 44.65
C ILE A 514 -12.29 8.56 45.13
N LYS A 515 -12.78 8.60 46.38
CA LYS A 515 -12.97 9.84 47.14
C LYS A 515 -11.64 10.27 47.76
N GLN A 516 -11.01 11.28 47.18
CA GLN A 516 -10.69 12.58 47.80
C GLN A 516 -9.84 13.43 46.86
#